data_AF-A0A0B8NYZ3-F1
#
_entry.id   AF-A0A0B8NYZ3-F1
#
_cell.length_a   1.000
_cell.length_b   1.000
_cell.length_c   1.000
_cell.angle_alpha   90.00
_cell.angle_beta   90.00
_cell.angle_gamma   90.00
#
_symmetry.space_group_name_H-M   'P 1'
#
loop_
_entity.id
_entity.type
_entity.pdbx_description
1 polymer ?
#
loop_
_entity_poly.entity_id
_entity_poly.type
_entity_poly.pdbx_seq_one_letter_code
_entity_poly.pdbx_strand_id
1 'polypeptide(L)'
;MLTEHLSAAVDGYPYRVKAWINHIANPLYGIPGLKTLLEDKLKDPKQLGLIVSVDAFINETTKLSDYIVPDTVTYESWGMAMPWHDVPVKTITARWPIVEARTDKTADGRNICLENFLIDLAKEMKLGGFGDKAIKGADGSWHAIHSAEDYYLRSAANLAYVKGGVPEVTAEDIAWSGLERLLPSMQKALSHEEMKRVAYILARGGRFEDATETYKSEQMKYKWTRPVAIWNEKVGSSRNTMTGELYSGCPTWYPQKLMDGTPLESMYPTSEWPFSLTNFKSNIHSAVSNLSPRLNSIKGVNPVYIHPEDAKRAGIETGDEFIIETPSASTKALAMVVSGIRQGSLGFEHGFGHTELGERSHWIGDKQQPVKSHSQDGVNINDVGLIDPTREGKGVMLDWVVGAAARQSLPAKIRKV
;
A
#
# COMPACT_ATOMS: atom_id res chain seq x y z
N MET A 1 1.95 8.13 -1.30
CA MET A 1 2.73 9.19 -1.97
C MET A 1 2.51 9.26 -3.49
N LEU A 2 2.00 8.22 -4.18
CA LEU A 2 1.82 8.27 -5.65
C LEU A 2 0.69 9.18 -6.17
N THR A 3 -0.04 9.88 -5.28
CA THR A 3 -1.17 10.75 -5.64
C THR A 3 -0.78 11.94 -6.51
N GLU A 4 0.39 12.54 -6.26
CA GLU A 4 0.93 13.64 -7.10
C GLU A 4 2.22 13.28 -7.80
N HIS A 5 3.09 12.46 -7.20
CA HIS A 5 4.41 12.17 -7.76
C HIS A 5 4.31 11.50 -9.12
N LEU A 6 3.34 10.59 -9.32
CA LEU A 6 3.17 9.88 -10.59
C LEU A 6 2.58 10.79 -11.68
N SER A 7 1.57 11.60 -11.36
CA SER A 7 1.01 12.55 -12.33
C SER A 7 2.04 13.61 -12.73
N ALA A 8 2.76 14.18 -11.76
CA ALA A 8 3.85 15.13 -11.99
C ALA A 8 4.97 14.54 -12.86
N ALA A 9 5.39 13.31 -12.56
CA ALA A 9 6.41 12.58 -13.32
C ALA A 9 6.02 12.35 -14.78
N VAL A 10 4.74 12.03 -15.02
CA VAL A 10 4.16 11.80 -16.35
C VAL A 10 3.92 13.11 -17.11
N ASP A 11 3.50 14.17 -16.42
CA ASP A 11 3.32 15.50 -17.03
C ASP A 11 4.66 16.17 -17.33
N GLY A 12 5.73 15.77 -16.63
CA GLY A 12 7.08 16.25 -16.85
C GLY A 12 7.40 17.54 -16.12
N TYR A 13 6.64 17.88 -15.07
CA TYR A 13 6.88 19.02 -14.20
C TYR A 13 7.05 18.55 -12.75
N PRO A 14 8.17 18.84 -12.08
CA PRO A 14 9.27 19.71 -12.52
C PRO A 14 10.22 19.07 -13.56
N TYR A 15 10.15 17.75 -13.75
CA TYR A 15 10.89 17.03 -14.80
C TYR A 15 10.20 15.71 -15.13
N ARG A 16 10.48 15.19 -16.33
CA ARG A 16 9.95 13.90 -16.79
C ARG A 16 10.80 12.74 -16.27
N VAL A 17 10.15 11.79 -15.61
CA VAL A 17 10.80 10.54 -15.20
C VAL A 17 10.94 9.62 -16.42
N LYS A 18 12.08 8.92 -16.52
CA LYS A 18 12.36 8.00 -17.63
C LYS A 18 12.05 6.55 -17.29
N ALA A 19 12.14 6.18 -16.02
CA ALA A 19 11.91 4.83 -15.54
C ALA A 19 11.20 4.85 -14.19
N TRP A 20 10.21 3.97 -14.03
CA TRP A 20 9.50 3.76 -12.77
C TRP A 20 9.64 2.29 -12.35
N ILE A 21 10.23 2.07 -11.16
CA ILE A 21 10.20 0.77 -10.49
C ILE A 21 9.05 0.80 -9.47
N ASN A 22 8.05 -0.04 -9.68
CA ASN A 22 6.87 -0.22 -8.84
C ASN A 22 7.02 -1.50 -8.01
N HIS A 23 6.83 -1.46 -6.69
CA HIS A 23 6.94 -2.63 -5.82
C HIS A 23 5.71 -2.77 -4.94
N ILE A 24 5.02 -3.92 -5.02
CA ILE A 24 3.83 -4.27 -4.21
C ILE A 24 2.83 -3.10 -4.11
N ALA A 25 2.60 -2.44 -5.24
CA ALA A 25 1.77 -1.24 -5.29
C ALA A 25 0.86 -1.26 -6.51
N ASN A 26 -0.39 -0.85 -6.28
CA ASN A 26 -1.43 -0.81 -7.30
C ASN A 26 -2.15 0.56 -7.28
N PRO A 27 -1.45 1.66 -7.63
CA PRO A 27 -2.01 3.00 -7.62
C PRO A 27 -3.23 3.17 -8.53
N LEU A 28 -3.31 2.50 -9.69
CA LEU A 28 -4.46 2.63 -10.59
C LEU A 28 -5.74 2.05 -10.01
N TYR A 29 -5.64 0.99 -9.21
CA TYR A 29 -6.76 0.49 -8.40
C TYR A 29 -6.98 1.33 -7.13
N GLY A 30 -5.88 1.75 -6.50
CA GLY A 30 -5.86 2.19 -5.11
C GLY A 30 -6.05 3.69 -4.90
N ILE A 31 -5.97 4.53 -5.93
CA ILE A 31 -6.09 6.00 -5.81
C ILE A 31 -7.33 6.49 -6.58
N PRO A 32 -8.28 7.18 -5.92
CA PRO A 32 -9.48 7.72 -6.56
C PRO A 32 -9.17 8.60 -7.77
N GLY A 33 -9.79 8.28 -8.92
CA GLY A 33 -9.68 9.04 -10.17
C GLY A 33 -8.38 8.82 -10.94
N LEU A 34 -7.39 8.14 -10.35
CA LEU A 34 -6.06 8.07 -10.96
C LEU A 34 -6.04 7.25 -12.25
N LYS A 35 -6.85 6.18 -12.31
CA LYS A 35 -7.02 5.38 -13.53
C LYS A 35 -7.50 6.25 -14.70
N THR A 36 -8.59 6.98 -14.50
CA THR A 36 -9.15 7.93 -15.48
C THR A 36 -8.14 9.01 -15.87
N LEU A 37 -7.31 9.46 -14.92
CA LEU A 37 -6.32 10.51 -15.16
C LEU A 37 -5.11 10.02 -15.96
N LEU A 38 -4.58 8.84 -15.65
CA LEU A 38 -3.23 8.43 -16.05
C LEU A 38 -3.14 7.13 -16.86
N GLU A 39 -4.14 6.25 -16.88
CA GLU A 39 -4.00 4.91 -17.49
C GLU A 39 -3.55 5.00 -18.96
N ASP A 40 -4.12 5.89 -19.76
CA ASP A 40 -3.74 6.05 -21.17
C ASP A 40 -2.37 6.69 -21.36
N LYS A 41 -1.98 7.61 -20.46
CA LYS A 41 -0.63 8.19 -20.50
C LYS A 41 0.42 7.14 -20.14
N LEU A 42 0.14 6.26 -19.19
CA LEU A 42 1.06 5.19 -18.78
C LEU A 42 1.24 4.11 -19.85
N LYS A 43 0.29 3.96 -20.78
CA LYS A 43 0.43 3.08 -21.97
C LYS A 43 1.34 3.68 -23.05
N ASP A 44 1.62 4.99 -23.01
CA ASP A 44 2.45 5.67 -24.00
C ASP A 44 3.91 5.75 -23.53
N PRO A 45 4.84 5.01 -24.15
CA PRO A 45 6.27 5.04 -23.76
C PRO A 45 6.93 6.41 -23.99
N LYS A 46 6.30 7.32 -24.75
CA LYS A 46 6.75 8.71 -24.84
C LYS A 46 6.49 9.48 -23.56
N GLN A 47 5.48 9.07 -22.78
CA GLN A 47 5.16 9.69 -21.51
C GLN A 47 6.08 9.20 -20.40
N LEU A 48 6.23 7.88 -20.28
CA LEU A 48 7.11 7.21 -19.31
C LEU A 48 7.80 6.04 -20.01
N GLY A 49 9.12 6.14 -20.19
CA GLY A 49 9.87 5.27 -21.10
C GLY A 49 10.13 3.85 -20.61
N LEU A 50 10.00 3.58 -19.32
CA LEU A 50 10.21 2.26 -18.74
C LEU A 50 9.39 2.10 -17.46
N ILE A 51 8.62 1.03 -17.37
CA ILE A 51 7.89 0.61 -16.18
C ILE A 51 8.33 -0.81 -15.83
N VAL A 52 8.93 -0.97 -14.65
CA VAL A 52 9.29 -2.27 -14.09
C VAL A 52 8.44 -2.48 -12.84
N SER A 53 7.61 -3.52 -12.81
CA SER A 53 6.87 -3.90 -11.61
C SER A 53 7.48 -5.14 -10.96
N VAL A 54 7.68 -5.08 -9.66
CA VAL A 54 8.11 -6.17 -8.80
C VAL A 54 6.92 -6.56 -7.94
N ASP A 55 6.26 -7.67 -8.28
CA ASP A 55 4.97 -8.04 -7.73
C ASP A 55 4.77 -9.56 -7.74
N ALA A 56 4.06 -10.07 -6.73
CA ALA A 56 3.66 -11.48 -6.68
C ALA A 56 2.47 -11.79 -7.62
N PHE A 57 1.67 -10.78 -7.96
CA PHE A 57 0.46 -10.93 -8.76
C PHE A 57 0.33 -9.80 -9.79
N ILE A 58 -0.14 -10.13 -10.99
CA ILE A 58 -0.41 -9.14 -12.04
C ILE A 58 -1.69 -8.39 -11.67
N ASN A 59 -1.56 -7.11 -11.35
CA ASN A 59 -2.66 -6.22 -10.98
C ASN A 59 -2.88 -5.09 -12.02
N GLU A 60 -3.84 -4.19 -11.76
CA GLU A 60 -4.23 -3.10 -12.67
C GLU A 60 -3.07 -2.18 -13.08
N THR A 61 -2.10 -2.01 -12.20
CA THR A 61 -0.88 -1.24 -12.47
C THR A 61 0.17 -2.12 -13.13
N THR A 62 0.46 -3.30 -12.57
CA THR A 62 1.47 -4.24 -13.08
C THR A 62 1.25 -4.61 -14.55
N LYS A 63 -0.01 -4.73 -15.00
CA LYS A 63 -0.35 -5.06 -16.40
C LYS A 63 0.24 -4.09 -17.44
N LEU A 64 0.52 -2.85 -17.03
CA LEU A 64 1.04 -1.80 -17.91
C LEU A 64 2.57 -1.82 -17.98
N SER A 65 3.24 -2.72 -17.26
CA SER A 65 4.69 -2.72 -17.13
C SER A 65 5.38 -3.32 -18.36
N ASP A 66 6.52 -2.75 -18.74
CA ASP A 66 7.40 -3.32 -19.75
C ASP A 66 8.07 -4.61 -19.24
N TYR A 67 8.41 -4.63 -17.96
CA TYR A 67 8.97 -5.80 -17.28
C TYR A 67 8.22 -6.08 -15.98
N ILE A 68 7.96 -7.36 -15.74
CA ILE A 68 7.41 -7.86 -14.49
C ILE A 68 8.44 -8.79 -13.88
N VAL A 69 8.93 -8.45 -12.68
CA VAL A 69 9.79 -9.30 -11.86
C VAL A 69 8.89 -10.01 -10.85
N PRO A 70 8.78 -11.35 -10.90
CA PRO A 70 8.01 -12.10 -9.91
C PRO A 70 8.57 -11.87 -8.51
N ASP A 71 7.72 -11.56 -7.54
CA ASP A 71 8.12 -11.41 -6.15
C ASP A 71 7.47 -12.46 -5.24
N THR A 72 8.03 -12.56 -4.05
CA THR A 72 7.63 -13.49 -2.98
C THR A 72 6.41 -13.00 -2.20
N VAL A 73 5.66 -13.93 -1.59
CA VAL A 73 4.58 -13.59 -0.65
C VAL A 73 5.02 -13.65 0.81
N THR A 74 4.13 -13.30 1.75
CA THR A 74 4.44 -13.09 3.18
C THR A 74 5.28 -14.19 3.84
N TYR A 75 5.03 -15.48 3.52
CA TYR A 75 5.73 -16.61 4.14
C TYR A 75 7.03 -17.02 3.43
N GLU A 76 7.28 -16.45 2.25
CA GLU A 76 8.44 -16.70 1.39
C GLU A 76 9.49 -15.59 1.51
N SER A 77 9.17 -14.50 2.22
CA SER A 77 9.92 -13.25 2.19
C SER A 77 10.58 -12.91 3.52
N TRP A 78 11.64 -12.11 3.42
CA TRP A 78 12.28 -11.46 4.54
C TRP A 78 11.53 -10.18 4.94
N GLY A 79 11.73 -9.72 6.16
CA GLY A 79 11.17 -8.44 6.59
C GLY A 79 11.42 -8.12 8.06
N MET A 80 11.48 -6.83 8.36
CA MET A 80 11.51 -6.31 9.71
C MET A 80 10.57 -5.14 9.80
N ALA A 81 9.70 -5.13 10.80
CA ALA A 81 8.70 -4.09 10.97
C ALA A 81 8.57 -3.69 12.44
N MET A 82 8.25 -2.43 12.67
CA MET A 82 7.76 -1.98 13.96
C MET A 82 6.24 -2.08 13.96
N PRO A 83 5.61 -2.45 15.09
CA PRO A 83 4.16 -2.36 15.20
C PRO A 83 3.75 -0.89 15.08
N TRP A 84 2.49 -0.68 14.69
CA TRP A 84 1.89 0.64 14.67
C TRP A 84 1.79 1.19 16.09
N HIS A 85 1.58 2.52 16.20
CA HIS A 85 1.38 3.19 17.48
C HIS A 85 0.31 2.43 18.31
N ASP A 86 0.54 2.31 19.64
CA ASP A 86 -0.25 1.55 20.65
C ASP A 86 0.42 0.28 21.21
N VAL A 87 1.63 -0.09 20.75
CA VAL A 87 2.49 -1.04 21.49
C VAL A 87 3.40 -0.24 22.45
N PRO A 88 3.15 -0.28 23.77
CA PRO A 88 3.78 0.64 24.72
C PRO A 88 5.17 0.17 25.20
N VAL A 89 5.74 -0.82 24.52
CA VAL A 89 7.07 -1.40 24.76
C VAL A 89 7.86 -1.44 23.46
N LYS A 90 9.19 -1.45 23.55
CA LYS A 90 10.03 -1.55 22.35
C LYS A 90 9.81 -2.90 21.65
N THR A 91 9.42 -2.83 20.39
CA THR A 91 9.07 -4.02 19.62
C THR A 91 9.54 -3.87 18.18
N ILE A 92 10.21 -4.90 17.69
CA ILE A 92 10.48 -5.09 16.27
C ILE A 92 10.11 -6.54 15.94
N THR A 93 9.21 -6.74 14.99
CA THR A 93 8.93 -8.05 14.43
C THR A 93 9.90 -8.33 13.29
N ALA A 94 10.29 -9.59 13.15
CA ALA A 94 11.15 -10.08 12.09
C ALA A 94 10.54 -11.32 11.46
N ARG A 95 10.48 -11.34 10.13
CA ARG A 95 10.08 -12.50 9.34
C ARG A 95 11.25 -12.96 8.47
N TRP A 96 11.27 -14.25 8.21
CA TRP A 96 12.21 -14.92 7.32
C TRP A 96 11.45 -16.01 6.55
N PRO A 97 11.96 -16.49 5.40
CA PRO A 97 11.25 -17.47 4.57
C PRO A 97 11.05 -18.81 5.29
N ILE A 98 9.79 -19.13 5.62
CA ILE A 98 9.40 -20.37 6.31
C ILE A 98 8.84 -21.44 5.35
N VAL A 99 8.71 -21.10 4.07
CA VAL A 99 8.40 -22.03 2.98
C VAL A 99 9.33 -21.72 1.80
N GLU A 100 9.58 -22.71 0.96
CA GLU A 100 10.32 -22.49 -0.29
C GLU A 100 9.50 -21.58 -1.20
N ALA A 101 10.13 -20.53 -1.72
CA ALA A 101 9.49 -19.61 -2.64
C ALA A 101 9.10 -20.33 -3.92
N ARG A 102 7.94 -19.99 -4.47
CA ARG A 102 7.48 -20.52 -5.76
C ARG A 102 8.02 -19.77 -6.97
N THR A 103 8.77 -18.69 -6.74
CA THR A 103 9.44 -17.96 -7.81
C THR A 103 10.53 -18.82 -8.43
N ASP A 104 10.79 -18.61 -9.73
CA ASP A 104 11.92 -19.25 -10.39
C ASP A 104 13.24 -18.82 -9.73
N LYS A 105 14.28 -19.62 -9.97
CA LYS A 105 15.62 -19.34 -9.46
C LYS A 105 16.48 -18.66 -10.52
N THR A 106 17.34 -17.76 -10.08
CA THR A 106 18.44 -17.21 -10.89
C THR A 106 19.46 -18.30 -11.23
N ALA A 107 20.37 -18.02 -12.17
CA ALA A 107 21.40 -18.98 -12.60
C ALA A 107 22.33 -19.46 -11.46
N ASP A 108 22.48 -18.65 -10.40
CA ASP A 108 23.24 -18.98 -9.19
C ASP A 108 22.38 -19.57 -8.06
N GLY A 109 21.12 -19.92 -8.34
CA GLY A 109 20.25 -20.68 -7.45
C GLY A 109 19.48 -19.86 -6.41
N ARG A 110 19.58 -18.54 -6.41
CA ARG A 110 18.78 -17.66 -5.54
C ARG A 110 17.36 -17.53 -6.07
N ASN A 111 16.38 -17.36 -5.18
CA ASN A 111 15.00 -17.08 -5.61
C ASN A 111 14.92 -15.68 -6.24
N ILE A 112 14.14 -15.55 -7.31
CA ILE A 112 13.79 -14.22 -7.84
C ILE A 112 12.87 -13.55 -6.81
N CYS A 113 13.28 -12.36 -6.36
CA CYS A 113 12.54 -11.48 -5.44
C CYS A 113 13.06 -10.05 -5.58
N LEU A 114 12.41 -9.09 -4.92
CA LEU A 114 12.84 -7.68 -4.95
C LEU A 114 14.32 -7.51 -4.61
N GLU A 115 14.78 -8.07 -3.50
CA GLU A 115 16.12 -7.79 -2.99
C GLU A 115 17.19 -8.31 -3.94
N ASN A 116 17.05 -9.55 -4.42
CA ASN A 116 18.02 -10.13 -5.36
C ASN A 116 18.01 -9.38 -6.69
N PHE A 117 16.83 -8.96 -7.17
CA PHE A 117 16.71 -8.11 -8.36
C PHE A 117 17.45 -6.77 -8.20
N LEU A 118 17.22 -6.06 -7.10
CA LEU A 118 17.89 -4.78 -6.83
C LEU A 118 19.40 -4.94 -6.66
N ILE A 119 19.86 -6.00 -5.98
CA ILE A 119 21.28 -6.30 -5.78
C ILE A 119 21.96 -6.56 -7.13
N ASP A 120 21.35 -7.39 -7.98
CA ASP A 120 21.95 -7.76 -9.26
C ASP A 120 21.94 -6.59 -10.23
N LEU A 121 20.84 -5.83 -10.29
CA LEU A 121 20.75 -4.60 -11.07
C LEU A 121 21.81 -3.58 -10.63
N ALA A 122 21.99 -3.38 -9.32
CA ALA A 122 22.97 -2.46 -8.79
C ALA A 122 24.41 -2.87 -9.13
N LYS A 123 24.73 -4.17 -9.06
CA LYS A 123 26.04 -4.70 -9.46
C LYS A 123 26.29 -4.52 -10.96
N GLU A 124 25.31 -4.83 -11.81
CA GLU A 124 25.41 -4.65 -13.26
C GLU A 124 25.64 -3.18 -13.63
N MET A 125 24.94 -2.27 -12.94
CA MET A 125 25.11 -0.82 -13.07
C MET A 125 26.36 -0.27 -12.37
N LYS A 126 27.14 -1.13 -11.67
CA LYS A 126 28.34 -0.76 -10.91
C LYS A 126 28.07 0.32 -9.85
N LEU A 127 26.90 0.28 -9.21
CA LEU A 127 26.54 1.18 -8.13
C LEU A 127 27.26 0.79 -6.83
N GLY A 128 27.58 1.80 -6.02
CA GLY A 128 28.16 1.58 -4.69
C GLY A 128 27.15 0.99 -3.70
N GLY A 129 27.65 0.37 -2.63
CA GLY A 129 26.82 -0.20 -1.55
C GLY A 129 26.36 -1.64 -1.76
N PHE A 130 26.85 -2.32 -2.79
CA PHE A 130 26.56 -3.72 -3.12
C PHE A 130 27.85 -4.48 -3.50
N GLY A 131 27.81 -5.81 -3.52
CA GLY A 131 28.99 -6.63 -3.80
C GLY A 131 29.89 -6.82 -2.57
N ASP A 132 31.19 -7.05 -2.77
CA ASP A 132 32.10 -7.56 -1.72
C ASP A 132 32.33 -6.59 -0.54
N LYS A 133 32.23 -5.28 -0.78
CA LYS A 133 32.54 -4.21 0.20
C LYS A 133 31.34 -3.28 0.37
N ALA A 134 30.22 -3.87 0.76
CA ALA A 134 28.94 -3.17 0.85
C ALA A 134 28.70 -2.52 2.22
N ILE A 135 28.92 -3.27 3.30
CA ILE A 135 28.64 -2.84 4.67
C ILE A 135 29.95 -2.74 5.46
N LYS A 136 30.19 -1.60 6.10
CA LYS A 136 31.32 -1.45 7.02
C LYS A 136 30.91 -1.86 8.43
N GLY A 137 31.56 -2.88 8.98
CA GLY A 137 31.37 -3.37 10.34
C GLY A 137 31.92 -2.40 11.40
N ALA A 138 31.48 -2.57 12.66
CA ALA A 138 31.94 -1.76 13.79
C ALA A 138 33.42 -1.96 14.12
N ASP A 139 33.96 -3.14 13.78
CA ASP A 139 35.38 -3.49 13.87
C ASP A 139 36.22 -2.95 12.68
N GLY A 140 35.58 -2.26 11.74
CA GLY A 140 36.20 -1.73 10.53
C GLY A 140 36.31 -2.74 9.38
N SER A 141 35.87 -3.99 9.56
CA SER A 141 35.81 -4.98 8.50
C SER A 141 34.75 -4.62 7.44
N TRP A 142 34.87 -5.20 6.25
CA TRP A 142 33.90 -5.03 5.19
C TRP A 142 33.12 -6.33 4.99
N HIS A 143 31.81 -6.21 4.87
CA HIS A 143 30.92 -7.31 4.56
C HIS A 143 30.26 -7.14 3.20
N ALA A 144 30.01 -8.27 2.56
CA ALA A 144 29.40 -8.32 1.24
C ALA A 144 27.87 -8.25 1.30
N ILE A 145 27.26 -7.76 0.22
CA ILE A 145 25.84 -7.95 -0.09
C ILE A 145 25.76 -8.58 -1.47
N HIS A 146 25.47 -9.88 -1.51
CA HIS A 146 25.17 -10.61 -2.73
C HIS A 146 23.76 -11.19 -2.78
N SER A 147 23.06 -11.26 -1.66
CA SER A 147 21.68 -11.77 -1.61
C SER A 147 20.85 -11.10 -0.53
N ALA A 148 19.54 -11.39 -0.51
CA ALA A 148 18.63 -10.98 0.55
C ALA A 148 19.13 -11.42 1.94
N GLU A 149 19.62 -12.66 2.07
CA GLU A 149 20.16 -13.22 3.31
C GLU A 149 21.31 -12.37 3.86
N ASP A 150 22.23 -11.94 3.00
CA ASP A 150 23.37 -11.11 3.40
C ASP A 150 22.94 -9.81 4.09
N TYR A 151 21.88 -9.19 3.58
CA TYR A 151 21.34 -7.95 4.13
C TYR A 151 20.55 -8.21 5.42
N TYR A 152 19.56 -9.10 5.38
CA TYR A 152 18.63 -9.28 6.48
C TYR A 152 19.26 -9.95 7.71
N LEU A 153 20.20 -10.88 7.53
CA LEU A 153 20.90 -11.50 8.67
C LEU A 153 21.79 -10.50 9.40
N ARG A 154 22.40 -9.55 8.68
CA ARG A 154 23.19 -8.46 9.30
C ARG A 154 22.30 -7.40 9.95
N SER A 155 21.14 -7.12 9.37
CA SER A 155 20.10 -6.32 10.03
C SER A 155 19.64 -6.98 11.34
N ALA A 156 19.45 -8.30 11.32
CA ALA A 156 19.15 -9.11 12.49
C ALA A 156 20.28 -9.07 13.53
N ALA A 157 21.55 -9.12 13.11
CA ALA A 157 22.68 -8.95 14.02
C ALA A 157 22.64 -7.59 14.71
N ASN A 158 22.42 -6.49 13.97
CA ASN A 158 22.25 -5.16 14.56
C ASN A 158 21.14 -5.16 15.62
N LEU A 159 19.97 -5.72 15.30
CA LEU A 159 18.85 -5.83 16.22
C LEU A 159 19.19 -6.68 17.46
N ALA A 160 19.89 -7.79 17.27
CA ALA A 160 20.25 -8.72 18.33
C ALA A 160 21.21 -8.09 19.35
N TYR A 161 22.09 -7.17 18.94
CA TYR A 161 23.10 -6.55 19.80
C TYR A 161 22.68 -5.22 20.45
N VAL A 162 21.53 -4.62 20.07
CA VAL A 162 21.04 -3.38 20.70
C VAL A 162 20.99 -3.51 22.23
N LYS A 163 21.41 -2.47 22.96
CA LYS A 163 21.27 -2.33 24.44
C LYS A 163 21.77 -3.55 25.24
N GLY A 164 22.96 -4.05 24.93
CA GLY A 164 23.60 -5.15 25.69
C GLY A 164 23.31 -6.54 25.15
N GLY A 165 22.58 -6.62 24.05
CA GLY A 165 22.32 -7.88 23.35
C GLY A 165 21.09 -8.64 23.85
N VAL A 166 20.80 -9.74 23.17
CA VAL A 166 19.82 -10.76 23.58
C VAL A 166 20.53 -12.02 24.06
N PRO A 167 19.86 -12.93 24.80
CA PRO A 167 20.42 -14.24 25.12
C PRO A 167 20.82 -15.04 23.86
N GLU A 168 21.63 -16.08 24.06
CA GLU A 168 21.89 -17.06 23.01
C GLU A 168 20.67 -17.98 22.83
N VAL A 169 20.43 -18.40 21.58
CA VAL A 169 19.39 -19.37 21.25
C VAL A 169 19.66 -20.72 21.93
N THR A 170 18.61 -21.44 22.33
CA THR A 170 18.71 -22.83 22.80
C THR A 170 18.53 -23.82 21.64
N ALA A 171 18.94 -25.08 21.82
CA ALA A 171 18.64 -26.12 20.83
C ALA A 171 17.13 -26.34 20.65
N GLU A 172 16.37 -26.18 21.75
CA GLU A 172 14.91 -26.27 21.75
C GLU A 172 14.28 -25.14 20.91
N ASP A 173 14.75 -23.89 21.09
CA ASP A 173 14.28 -22.73 20.30
C ASP A 173 14.43 -23.00 18.78
N ILE A 174 15.57 -23.55 18.36
CA ILE A 174 15.83 -23.88 16.96
C ILE A 174 14.81 -24.92 16.46
N ALA A 175 14.64 -26.00 17.21
CA ALA A 175 13.74 -27.11 16.86
C ALA A 175 12.28 -26.71 16.73
N TRP A 176 11.74 -25.97 17.70
CA TRP A 176 10.32 -25.59 17.68
C TRP A 176 10.00 -24.50 16.66
N SER A 177 10.96 -23.63 16.34
CA SER A 177 10.78 -22.58 15.34
C SER A 177 11.07 -23.04 13.91
N GLY A 178 11.64 -24.24 13.72
CA GLY A 178 12.01 -24.78 12.41
C GLY A 178 13.17 -24.04 11.75
N LEU A 179 14.01 -23.38 12.55
CA LEU A 179 15.08 -22.49 12.12
C LEU A 179 16.28 -23.25 11.52
N GLU A 180 16.32 -24.58 11.63
CA GLU A 180 17.39 -25.43 11.07
C GLU A 180 17.67 -25.12 9.62
N ARG A 181 16.61 -24.87 8.84
CA ARG A 181 16.72 -24.58 7.41
C ARG A 181 17.51 -23.32 7.10
N LEU A 182 17.56 -22.38 8.05
CA LEU A 182 18.22 -21.08 7.88
C LEU A 182 19.66 -21.08 8.43
N LEU A 183 20.02 -22.06 9.27
CA LEU A 183 21.35 -22.17 9.86
C LEU A 183 22.50 -22.14 8.83
N PRO A 184 22.41 -22.82 7.66
CA PRO A 184 23.48 -22.73 6.65
C PRO A 184 23.73 -21.30 6.16
N SER A 185 22.66 -20.54 5.91
CA SER A 185 22.76 -19.13 5.50
C SER A 185 23.32 -18.25 6.62
N MET A 186 22.94 -18.52 7.88
CA MET A 186 23.51 -17.82 9.04
C MET A 186 25.01 -18.07 9.19
N GLN A 187 25.44 -19.33 9.11
CA GLN A 187 26.85 -19.70 9.22
C GLN A 187 27.72 -19.06 8.13
N LYS A 188 27.15 -18.84 6.94
CA LYS A 188 27.82 -18.15 5.84
C LYS A 188 27.92 -16.63 6.08
N ALA A 189 26.86 -16.01 6.60
CA ALA A 189 26.76 -14.55 6.67
C ALA A 189 27.29 -13.94 7.98
N LEU A 190 27.29 -14.71 9.07
CA LEU A 190 27.50 -14.23 10.45
C LEU A 190 28.64 -14.98 11.14
N SER A 191 29.27 -14.34 12.11
CA SER A 191 30.15 -15.05 13.06
C SER A 191 29.36 -16.03 13.93
N HIS A 192 30.06 -16.97 14.56
CA HIS A 192 29.42 -17.96 15.43
C HIS A 192 28.65 -17.32 16.60
N GLU A 193 29.18 -16.25 17.19
CA GLU A 193 28.52 -15.53 18.27
C GLU A 193 27.27 -14.78 17.78
N GLU A 194 27.38 -14.07 16.66
CA GLU A 194 26.24 -13.35 16.07
C GLU A 194 25.12 -14.31 15.69
N MET A 195 25.46 -15.44 15.06
CA MET A 195 24.50 -16.47 14.65
C MET A 195 23.63 -16.91 15.82
N LYS A 196 24.20 -17.17 17.00
CA LYS A 196 23.41 -17.62 18.16
C LYS A 196 22.41 -16.58 18.65
N ARG A 197 22.77 -15.29 18.64
CA ARG A 197 21.88 -14.20 19.07
C ARG A 197 20.86 -13.82 17.98
N VAL A 198 21.25 -13.91 16.72
CA VAL A 198 20.33 -13.76 15.57
C VAL A 198 19.30 -14.88 15.55
N ALA A 199 19.72 -16.12 15.80
CA ALA A 199 18.81 -17.24 15.92
C ALA A 199 17.81 -17.05 17.07
N TYR A 200 18.23 -16.48 18.20
CA TYR A 200 17.35 -16.20 19.34
C TYR A 200 16.18 -15.28 18.96
N ILE A 201 16.44 -14.21 18.20
CA ILE A 201 15.39 -13.26 17.77
C ILE A 201 14.51 -13.87 16.67
N LEU A 202 15.10 -14.60 15.71
CA LEU A 202 14.34 -15.15 14.59
C LEU A 202 13.44 -16.32 15.01
N ALA A 203 13.85 -17.10 16.01
CA ALA A 203 13.02 -18.14 16.62
C ALA A 203 11.78 -17.55 17.32
N ARG A 204 11.82 -16.28 17.73
CA ARG A 204 10.73 -15.56 18.41
C ARG A 204 9.92 -14.65 17.50
N GLY A 205 10.26 -14.60 16.21
CA GLY A 205 9.63 -13.69 15.25
C GLY A 205 9.95 -12.21 15.47
N GLY A 206 11.07 -11.90 16.14
CA GLY A 206 11.48 -10.53 16.42
C GLY A 206 12.20 -10.32 17.76
N ARG A 207 12.31 -9.06 18.14
CA ARG A 207 12.81 -8.63 19.45
C ARG A 207 11.75 -7.81 20.17
N PHE A 208 11.38 -8.29 21.34
CA PHE A 208 10.30 -7.74 22.15
C PHE A 208 10.88 -7.39 23.52
N GLU A 209 10.59 -6.18 23.98
CA GLU A 209 10.76 -5.83 25.39
C GLU A 209 9.63 -6.45 26.22
N ASP A 210 9.94 -6.81 27.46
CA ASP A 210 8.99 -7.46 28.35
C ASP A 210 7.77 -6.55 28.61
N ALA A 211 6.57 -7.13 28.64
CA ALA A 211 5.33 -6.40 28.87
C ALA A 211 5.30 -5.69 30.24
N THR A 212 6.03 -6.20 31.24
CA THR A 212 6.19 -5.56 32.55
C THR A 212 6.90 -4.20 32.48
N GLU A 213 7.66 -3.94 31.41
CA GLU A 213 8.31 -2.65 31.17
C GLU A 213 7.37 -1.59 30.59
N THR A 214 6.07 -1.89 30.43
CA THR A 214 5.08 -0.92 29.95
C THR A 214 4.97 0.28 30.89
N TYR A 215 4.89 0.04 32.19
CA TYR A 215 4.65 1.05 33.22
C TYR A 215 5.73 1.02 34.31
N LYS A 216 6.05 2.20 34.85
CA LYS A 216 6.80 2.37 36.08
C LYS A 216 5.87 3.05 37.10
N SER A 217 5.32 2.26 38.02
CA SER A 217 4.19 2.68 38.86
C SER A 217 3.02 3.15 37.97
N GLU A 218 2.43 4.31 38.27
CA GLU A 218 1.25 4.83 37.57
C GLU A 218 1.54 5.50 36.22
N GLN A 219 2.77 5.40 35.70
CA GLN A 219 3.19 6.13 34.49
C GLN A 219 3.86 5.23 33.47
N MET A 220 3.56 5.43 32.18
CA MET A 220 4.23 4.69 31.10
C MET A 220 5.74 4.90 31.17
N LYS A 221 6.51 3.83 30.90
CA LYS A 221 7.98 3.89 30.84
C LYS A 221 8.44 4.83 29.72
N TYR A 222 7.83 4.71 28.53
CA TYR A 222 8.09 5.56 27.37
C TYR A 222 7.05 6.66 27.29
N LYS A 223 7.36 7.81 27.88
CA LYS A 223 6.44 8.95 27.96
C LYS A 223 6.51 9.78 26.70
N TRP A 224 5.34 10.21 26.22
CA TRP A 224 5.27 11.32 25.28
C TRP A 224 5.62 12.62 26.02
N THR A 225 6.77 13.21 25.67
CA THR A 225 7.29 14.42 26.34
C THR A 225 6.98 15.71 25.59
N ARG A 226 6.41 15.62 24.37
CA ARG A 226 6.03 16.81 23.62
C ARG A 226 4.69 17.35 24.13
N PRO A 227 4.52 18.66 24.29
CA PRO A 227 3.24 19.23 24.68
C PRO A 227 2.17 18.92 23.62
N VAL A 228 0.90 18.85 24.04
CA VAL A 228 -0.23 18.84 23.10
C VAL A 228 -0.25 20.21 22.40
N ALA A 229 0.03 20.21 21.11
CA ALA A 229 0.07 21.43 20.31
C ALA A 229 -1.36 21.84 19.91
N ILE A 230 -2.04 22.60 20.78
CA ILE A 230 -3.31 23.28 20.42
C ILE A 230 -3.04 24.35 19.35
N TRP A 231 -1.87 25.00 19.44
CA TRP A 231 -1.30 25.84 18.41
C TRP A 231 -0.03 25.20 17.85
N ASN A 232 0.04 25.09 16.53
CA ASN A 232 1.18 24.62 15.77
C ASN A 232 1.71 25.76 14.89
N GLU A 233 2.70 26.48 15.42
CA GLU A 233 3.33 27.61 14.73
C GLU A 233 3.91 27.23 13.37
N LYS A 234 4.47 26.04 13.23
CA LYS A 234 5.02 25.57 11.95
C LYS A 234 3.93 25.47 10.89
N VAL A 235 2.75 24.96 11.24
CA VAL A 235 1.61 24.93 10.31
C VAL A 235 1.11 26.36 10.06
N GLY A 236 0.88 27.15 11.11
CA GLY A 236 0.34 28.52 11.00
C GLY A 236 1.22 29.51 10.23
N SER A 237 2.53 29.27 10.17
CA SER A 237 3.49 30.07 9.40
C SER A 237 3.80 29.50 8.01
N SER A 238 3.32 28.28 7.71
CA SER A 238 3.47 27.67 6.39
C SER A 238 2.41 28.23 5.44
N ARG A 239 2.80 28.43 4.18
CA ARG A 239 1.91 28.90 3.11
C ARG A 239 1.36 27.74 2.31
N ASN A 240 0.08 27.82 1.98
CA ASN A 240 -0.52 27.00 0.95
C ASN A 240 0.16 27.32 -0.39
N THR A 241 0.71 26.29 -1.05
CA THR A 241 1.48 26.45 -2.30
C THR A 241 0.63 26.86 -3.49
N MET A 242 -0.69 26.70 -3.40
CA MET A 242 -1.64 27.00 -4.47
C MET A 242 -2.30 28.36 -4.28
N THR A 243 -2.72 28.70 -3.06
CA THR A 243 -3.42 29.98 -2.78
C THR A 243 -2.49 31.07 -2.26
N GLY A 244 -1.30 30.73 -1.74
CA GLY A 244 -0.38 31.67 -1.10
C GLY A 244 -0.76 32.09 0.32
N GLU A 245 -1.96 31.73 0.78
CA GLU A 245 -2.45 32.01 2.14
C GLU A 245 -1.72 31.19 3.20
N LEU A 246 -1.73 31.66 4.45
CA LEU A 246 -1.24 30.88 5.59
C LEU A 246 -2.25 29.81 5.98
N TYR A 247 -1.76 28.63 6.39
CA TYR A 247 -2.63 27.63 7.02
C TYR A 247 -3.07 28.09 8.42
N SER A 248 -4.15 27.50 8.96
CA SER A 248 -4.47 27.70 10.37
C SER A 248 -3.55 26.86 11.25
N GLY A 249 -2.89 27.50 12.21
CA GLY A 249 -2.06 26.83 13.21
C GLY A 249 -2.86 26.11 14.30
N CYS A 250 -4.18 26.29 14.36
CA CYS A 250 -5.05 25.66 15.35
C CYS A 250 -6.19 24.85 14.70
N PRO A 251 -6.82 23.92 15.44
CA PRO A 251 -8.00 23.21 14.95
C PRO A 251 -9.07 24.19 14.45
N THR A 252 -9.39 24.09 13.16
CA THR A 252 -10.28 25.01 12.46
C THR A 252 -11.18 24.20 11.53
N TRP A 253 -12.46 24.55 11.50
CA TRP A 253 -13.38 23.97 10.53
C TRP A 253 -13.16 24.56 9.14
N TYR A 254 -13.11 23.70 8.14
CA TYR A 254 -13.06 24.08 6.74
C TYR A 254 -14.17 23.35 5.97
N PRO A 255 -14.85 24.01 5.02
CA PRO A 255 -15.66 23.28 4.04
C PRO A 255 -14.74 22.45 3.15
N GLN A 256 -15.30 21.43 2.49
CA GLN A 256 -14.60 20.76 1.40
C GLN A 256 -14.40 21.77 0.27
N LYS A 257 -13.19 21.84 -0.26
CA LYS A 257 -12.80 22.81 -1.28
C LYS A 257 -11.86 22.19 -2.30
N LEU A 258 -11.91 22.73 -3.50
CA LEU A 258 -10.98 22.46 -4.59
C LEU A 258 -9.62 23.09 -4.28
N MET A 259 -8.62 22.78 -5.10
CA MET A 259 -7.23 23.13 -4.88
C MET A 259 -6.98 24.65 -4.82
N ASP A 260 -7.72 25.42 -5.63
CA ASP A 260 -7.71 26.89 -5.66
C ASP A 260 -8.43 27.53 -4.46
N GLY A 261 -9.08 26.74 -3.63
CA GLY A 261 -9.84 27.19 -2.47
C GLY A 261 -11.34 27.31 -2.70
N THR A 262 -11.83 27.12 -3.92
CA THR A 262 -13.26 27.17 -4.26
C THR A 262 -14.03 26.10 -3.47
N PRO A 263 -15.09 26.44 -2.71
CA PRO A 263 -15.91 25.45 -2.02
C PRO A 263 -16.51 24.44 -3.00
N LEU A 264 -16.42 23.15 -2.66
CA LEU A 264 -16.83 22.08 -3.56
C LEU A 264 -18.31 22.18 -3.94
N GLU A 265 -19.18 22.51 -2.99
CA GLU A 265 -20.62 22.67 -3.19
C GLU A 265 -20.97 23.84 -4.11
N SER A 266 -20.11 24.85 -4.24
CA SER A 266 -20.31 25.94 -5.20
C SER A 266 -20.14 25.47 -6.65
N MET A 267 -19.29 24.47 -6.88
CA MET A 267 -19.07 23.88 -8.20
C MET A 267 -20.02 22.70 -8.48
N TYR A 268 -20.31 21.90 -7.46
CA TYR A 268 -21.14 20.72 -7.53
C TYR A 268 -22.29 20.84 -6.53
N PRO A 269 -23.33 21.64 -6.82
CA PRO A 269 -24.41 21.91 -5.90
C PRO A 269 -25.25 20.65 -5.66
N THR A 270 -25.74 20.49 -4.43
CA THR A 270 -26.56 19.34 -4.00
C THR A 270 -27.88 19.21 -4.76
N SER A 271 -28.37 20.28 -5.40
CA SER A 271 -29.52 20.23 -6.30
C SER A 271 -29.26 19.41 -7.58
N GLU A 272 -28.01 19.31 -8.00
CA GLU A 272 -27.58 18.55 -9.20
C GLU A 272 -26.85 17.26 -8.84
N TRP A 273 -26.12 17.27 -7.72
CA TRP A 273 -25.32 16.16 -7.19
C TRP A 273 -25.81 15.79 -5.77
N PRO A 274 -27.01 15.22 -5.64
CA PRO A 274 -27.68 15.05 -4.35
C PRO A 274 -27.04 13.96 -3.45
N PHE A 275 -26.11 13.16 -3.97
CA PHE A 275 -25.48 12.07 -3.24
C PHE A 275 -24.02 12.38 -2.90
N SER A 276 -23.59 11.87 -1.76
CA SER A 276 -22.23 11.89 -1.27
C SER A 276 -21.67 10.47 -1.18
N LEU A 277 -20.59 10.17 -1.90
CA LEU A 277 -19.97 8.85 -1.87
C LEU A 277 -19.11 8.69 -0.61
N THR A 278 -19.24 7.55 0.05
CA THR A 278 -18.39 7.14 1.15
C THR A 278 -17.87 5.72 0.95
N ASN A 279 -16.67 5.45 1.44
CA ASN A 279 -16.10 4.11 1.43
C ASN A 279 -15.83 3.60 2.84
N PHE A 280 -15.93 2.29 3.03
CA PHE A 280 -15.54 1.60 4.24
C PHE A 280 -14.65 0.39 3.93
N LYS A 281 -13.94 -0.12 4.94
CA LYS A 281 -13.11 -1.31 4.80
C LYS A 281 -13.96 -2.55 5.01
N SER A 282 -13.78 -3.55 4.15
CA SER A 282 -14.38 -4.85 4.39
C SER A 282 -13.78 -5.48 5.66
N ASN A 283 -14.62 -6.20 6.39
CA ASN A 283 -14.19 -7.09 7.48
C ASN A 283 -13.67 -8.44 6.96
N ILE A 284 -13.87 -8.74 5.67
CA ILE A 284 -13.45 -10.00 5.02
C ILE A 284 -12.32 -9.74 4.01
N HIS A 285 -12.44 -8.66 3.22
CA HIS A 285 -11.52 -8.39 2.11
C HIS A 285 -10.50 -7.27 2.39
N SER A 286 -9.29 -7.45 1.88
CA SER A 286 -8.28 -6.43 1.67
C SER A 286 -8.07 -6.19 0.16
N ALA A 287 -7.25 -5.22 -0.21
CA ALA A 287 -6.99 -4.86 -1.61
C ALA A 287 -6.33 -5.97 -2.47
N VAL A 288 -5.91 -7.08 -1.87
CA VAL A 288 -5.30 -8.21 -2.59
C VAL A 288 -6.02 -9.54 -2.34
N SER A 289 -6.97 -9.56 -1.40
CA SER A 289 -7.55 -10.82 -0.93
C SER A 289 -8.66 -11.35 -1.82
N ASN A 290 -9.11 -10.58 -2.81
CA ASN A 290 -10.06 -11.04 -3.82
C ASN A 290 -9.51 -12.23 -4.66
N LEU A 291 -8.20 -12.48 -4.62
CA LEU A 291 -7.60 -13.71 -5.17
C LEU A 291 -8.02 -15.00 -4.43
N SER A 292 -8.56 -14.91 -3.21
CA SER A 292 -8.87 -16.08 -2.38
C SER A 292 -10.26 -16.64 -2.69
N PRO A 293 -10.37 -17.87 -3.26
CA PRO A 293 -11.68 -18.47 -3.50
C PRO A 293 -12.47 -18.70 -2.20
N ARG A 294 -11.78 -18.91 -1.08
CA ARG A 294 -12.40 -19.09 0.25
C ARG A 294 -13.07 -17.81 0.72
N LEU A 295 -12.42 -16.65 0.56
CA LEU A 295 -13.01 -15.37 0.96
C LEU A 295 -14.17 -15.00 0.02
N ASN A 296 -14.00 -15.22 -1.29
CA ASN A 296 -15.07 -15.01 -2.26
C ASN A 296 -16.30 -15.89 -2.03
N SER A 297 -16.14 -17.09 -1.47
CA SER A 297 -17.29 -17.93 -1.08
C SER A 297 -18.09 -17.39 0.11
N ILE A 298 -17.48 -16.52 0.93
CA ILE A 298 -18.16 -15.82 2.03
C ILE A 298 -18.79 -14.53 1.49
N LYS A 299 -18.04 -13.76 0.70
CA LYS A 299 -18.49 -12.51 0.10
C LYS A 299 -17.82 -12.24 -1.25
N GLY A 300 -18.49 -12.60 -2.35
CA GLY A 300 -17.90 -12.51 -3.70
C GLY A 300 -18.22 -11.22 -4.47
N VAL A 301 -19.05 -10.33 -3.93
CA VAL A 301 -19.47 -9.07 -4.56
C VAL A 301 -19.71 -8.01 -3.48
N ASN A 302 -19.52 -6.74 -3.82
CA ASN A 302 -19.84 -5.59 -2.97
C ASN A 302 -20.98 -4.71 -3.55
N PRO A 303 -22.24 -4.98 -3.20
CA PRO A 303 -23.33 -4.08 -3.54
C PRO A 303 -23.15 -2.72 -2.85
N VAL A 304 -23.55 -1.63 -3.51
CA VAL A 304 -23.49 -0.27 -2.97
C VAL A 304 -24.70 -0.03 -2.06
N TYR A 305 -24.41 0.48 -0.86
CA TYR A 305 -25.44 0.75 0.14
C TYR A 305 -26.19 2.03 -0.20
N ILE A 306 -27.51 1.99 -0.15
CA ILE A 306 -28.40 3.13 -0.37
C ILE A 306 -29.50 3.15 0.69
N HIS A 307 -29.87 4.33 1.19
CA HIS A 307 -30.91 4.46 2.20
C HIS A 307 -32.32 4.17 1.61
N PRO A 308 -33.26 3.55 2.34
CA PRO A 308 -34.60 3.21 1.85
C PRO A 308 -35.36 4.37 1.18
N GLU A 309 -35.34 5.57 1.77
CA GLU A 309 -36.02 6.74 1.19
C GLU A 309 -35.39 7.21 -0.12
N ASP A 310 -34.06 7.12 -0.26
CA ASP A 310 -33.39 7.47 -1.52
C ASP A 310 -33.67 6.42 -2.60
N ALA A 311 -33.62 5.14 -2.21
CA ALA A 311 -33.95 4.02 -3.08
C ALA A 311 -35.39 4.12 -3.59
N LYS A 312 -36.35 4.40 -2.70
CA LYS A 312 -37.76 4.63 -3.04
C LYS A 312 -37.95 5.81 -4.00
N ARG A 313 -37.27 6.94 -3.76
CA ARG A 313 -37.31 8.11 -4.67
C ARG A 313 -36.75 7.78 -6.05
N ALA A 314 -35.70 6.96 -6.12
CA ALA A 314 -35.06 6.56 -7.36
C ALA A 314 -35.70 5.32 -8.03
N GLY A 315 -36.70 4.69 -7.39
CA GLY A 315 -37.30 3.45 -7.86
C GLY A 315 -36.34 2.25 -7.89
N ILE A 316 -35.39 2.19 -6.97
CA ILE A 316 -34.35 1.15 -6.86
C ILE A 316 -34.70 0.20 -5.72
N GLU A 317 -34.60 -1.10 -5.97
CA GLU A 317 -34.73 -2.16 -4.96
C GLU A 317 -33.40 -2.87 -4.71
N THR A 318 -33.27 -3.61 -3.61
CA THR A 318 -32.09 -4.45 -3.37
C THR A 318 -31.95 -5.48 -4.49
N GLY A 319 -30.77 -5.57 -5.07
CA GLY A 319 -30.50 -6.45 -6.21
C GLY A 319 -30.69 -5.79 -7.58
N ASP A 320 -31.22 -4.56 -7.65
CA ASP A 320 -31.25 -3.80 -8.90
C ASP A 320 -29.84 -3.34 -9.29
N GLU A 321 -29.58 -3.32 -10.60
CA GLU A 321 -28.45 -2.57 -11.15
C GLU A 321 -28.83 -1.09 -11.33
N PHE A 322 -27.91 -0.20 -10.97
CA PHE A 322 -28.07 1.24 -11.15
C PHE A 322 -26.73 1.89 -11.51
N ILE A 323 -26.79 3.08 -12.12
CA ILE A 323 -25.61 3.86 -12.47
C ILE A 323 -25.37 4.93 -11.42
N ILE A 324 -24.12 5.02 -10.98
CA ILE A 324 -23.61 6.08 -10.12
C ILE A 324 -22.68 6.93 -10.98
N GLU A 325 -22.93 8.23 -11.03
CA GLU A 325 -22.13 9.19 -11.80
C GLU A 325 -21.55 10.24 -10.86
N THR A 326 -20.25 10.45 -10.96
CA THR A 326 -19.54 11.60 -10.40
C THR A 326 -19.18 12.56 -11.53
N PRO A 327 -18.77 13.81 -11.25
CA PRO A 327 -18.32 14.75 -12.28
C PRO A 327 -17.24 14.22 -13.23
N SER A 328 -16.46 13.22 -12.82
CA SER A 328 -15.32 12.72 -13.60
C SER A 328 -15.55 11.36 -14.27
N ALA A 329 -16.51 10.56 -13.81
CA ALA A 329 -16.71 9.20 -14.29
C ALA A 329 -18.07 8.63 -13.85
N SER A 330 -18.42 7.45 -14.37
CA SER A 330 -19.60 6.70 -13.93
C SER A 330 -19.27 5.21 -13.78
N THR A 331 -20.06 4.52 -12.96
CA THR A 331 -19.96 3.07 -12.77
C THR A 331 -21.35 2.46 -12.59
N LYS A 332 -21.48 1.19 -12.99
CA LYS A 332 -22.68 0.38 -12.75
C LYS A 332 -22.49 -0.44 -11.49
N ALA A 333 -23.44 -0.33 -10.56
CA ALA A 333 -23.39 -0.98 -9.27
C ALA A 333 -24.66 -1.79 -8.99
N LEU A 334 -24.53 -2.80 -8.13
CA LEU A 334 -25.65 -3.54 -7.56
C LEU A 334 -26.14 -2.83 -6.30
N ALA A 335 -27.44 -2.63 -6.13
CA ALA A 335 -28.00 -1.93 -4.98
C ALA A 335 -28.19 -2.84 -3.76
N MET A 336 -27.90 -2.32 -2.57
CA MET A 336 -28.34 -2.88 -1.30
C MET A 336 -29.02 -1.81 -0.46
N VAL A 337 -30.32 -1.95 -0.27
CA VAL A 337 -31.13 -1.00 0.48
C VAL A 337 -30.99 -1.27 1.98
N VAL A 338 -30.41 -0.34 2.73
CA VAL A 338 -30.14 -0.49 4.17
C VAL A 338 -30.38 0.81 4.93
N SER A 339 -31.01 0.75 6.10
CA SER A 339 -31.25 1.93 6.96
C SER A 339 -30.01 2.41 7.71
N GLY A 340 -28.92 1.63 7.71
CA GLY A 340 -27.67 1.95 8.41
C GLY A 340 -26.80 3.01 7.71
N ILE A 341 -27.17 3.46 6.50
CA ILE A 341 -26.48 4.54 5.79
C ILE A 341 -27.29 5.83 5.85
N ARG A 342 -26.63 6.99 5.93
CA ARG A 342 -27.29 8.30 5.93
C ARG A 342 -28.03 8.55 4.59
N GLN A 343 -29.19 9.18 4.65
CA GLN A 343 -29.87 9.72 3.45
C GLN A 343 -28.94 10.65 2.64
N GLY A 344 -29.00 10.54 1.32
CA GLY A 344 -28.11 11.26 0.40
C GLY A 344 -26.66 10.74 0.42
N SER A 345 -26.41 9.52 0.91
CA SER A 345 -25.07 8.91 0.88
C SER A 345 -25.09 7.53 0.23
N LEU A 346 -23.99 7.18 -0.43
CA LEU A 346 -23.79 5.86 -1.05
C LEU A 346 -22.53 5.19 -0.50
N GLY A 347 -22.68 3.97 0.00
CA GLY A 347 -21.63 3.27 0.74
C GLY A 347 -20.95 2.20 -0.11
N PHE A 348 -19.64 2.35 -0.32
CA PHE A 348 -18.81 1.43 -1.08
C PHE A 348 -17.88 0.65 -0.15
N GLU A 349 -17.97 -0.66 -0.20
CA GLU A 349 -16.99 -1.51 0.48
C GLU A 349 -15.72 -1.60 -0.37
N HIS A 350 -14.55 -1.43 0.26
CA HIS A 350 -13.25 -1.56 -0.40
C HIS A 350 -12.73 -3.01 -0.34
N GLY A 351 -11.96 -3.40 -1.35
CA GLY A 351 -11.41 -4.76 -1.51
C GLY A 351 -11.94 -5.53 -2.73
N PHE A 352 -12.69 -4.83 -3.58
CA PHE A 352 -13.48 -5.34 -4.70
C PHE A 352 -13.29 -4.42 -5.93
N GLY A 353 -13.90 -4.78 -7.05
CA GLY A 353 -13.89 -4.04 -8.32
C GLY A 353 -12.57 -4.13 -9.08
N HIS A 354 -11.82 -5.21 -8.90
CA HIS A 354 -10.64 -5.50 -9.70
C HIS A 354 -11.03 -5.79 -11.16
N THR A 355 -10.13 -5.41 -12.06
CA THR A 355 -10.17 -5.77 -13.49
C THR A 355 -8.99 -6.63 -13.89
N GLU A 356 -7.98 -6.71 -13.03
CA GLU A 356 -6.85 -7.64 -13.11
C GLU A 356 -6.82 -8.47 -11.81
N LEU A 357 -5.64 -8.86 -11.32
CA LEU A 357 -5.49 -9.56 -10.05
C LEU A 357 -6.36 -10.84 -9.99
N GLY A 358 -6.29 -11.64 -11.05
CA GLY A 358 -7.05 -12.89 -11.18
C GLY A 358 -8.45 -12.74 -11.76
N GLU A 359 -8.97 -11.52 -11.94
CA GLU A 359 -10.23 -11.29 -12.67
C GLU A 359 -10.05 -11.48 -14.18
N ARG A 360 -8.90 -11.07 -14.71
CA ARG A 360 -8.49 -11.31 -16.10
C ARG A 360 -7.36 -12.34 -16.16
N SER A 361 -7.46 -13.26 -17.11
CA SER A 361 -6.40 -14.22 -17.43
C SER A 361 -5.35 -13.57 -18.35
N HIS A 362 -4.07 -13.82 -18.06
CA HIS A 362 -2.93 -13.41 -18.87
C HIS A 362 -2.23 -14.59 -19.54
N TRP A 363 -1.55 -14.31 -20.64
CA TRP A 363 -0.61 -15.22 -21.28
C TRP A 363 0.81 -14.88 -20.83
N ILE A 364 1.55 -15.88 -20.38
CA ILE A 364 2.95 -15.78 -19.97
C ILE A 364 3.74 -16.76 -20.84
N GLY A 365 4.39 -16.24 -21.88
CA GLY A 365 4.95 -17.08 -22.94
C GLY A 365 3.84 -17.89 -23.62
N ASP A 366 3.95 -19.21 -23.56
CA ASP A 366 2.98 -20.18 -24.09
C ASP A 366 1.94 -20.66 -23.06
N LYS A 367 2.03 -20.20 -21.80
CA LYS A 367 1.14 -20.62 -20.71
C LYS A 367 0.07 -19.58 -20.45
N GLN A 368 -1.19 -20.00 -20.51
CA GLN A 368 -2.33 -19.17 -20.10
C GLN A 368 -2.63 -19.36 -18.61
N GLN A 369 -2.87 -18.27 -17.89
CA GLN A 369 -3.43 -18.33 -16.54
C GLN A 369 -4.89 -18.83 -16.56
N PRO A 370 -5.40 -19.42 -15.46
CA PRO A 370 -6.79 -19.86 -15.38
C PRO A 370 -7.78 -18.76 -15.77
N VAL A 371 -8.77 -19.11 -16.61
CA VAL A 371 -9.85 -18.20 -16.99
C VAL A 371 -10.96 -18.30 -15.95
N LYS A 372 -11.32 -17.16 -15.35
CA LYS A 372 -12.45 -17.09 -14.43
C LYS A 372 -13.75 -17.21 -15.23
N SER A 373 -14.58 -18.20 -14.88
CA SER A 373 -15.81 -18.48 -15.62
C SER A 373 -16.92 -17.45 -15.38
N HIS A 374 -16.88 -16.74 -14.25
CA HIS A 374 -17.86 -15.73 -13.85
C HIS A 374 -17.13 -14.53 -13.22
N SER A 375 -17.31 -13.33 -13.79
CA SER A 375 -16.73 -12.08 -13.29
C SER A 375 -17.84 -11.23 -12.68
N GLN A 376 -17.87 -11.14 -11.35
CA GLN A 376 -18.70 -10.19 -10.60
C GLN A 376 -17.98 -9.71 -9.34
N ASP A 377 -16.77 -9.16 -9.48
CA ASP A 377 -16.05 -8.56 -8.34
C ASP A 377 -16.68 -7.22 -7.87
N GLY A 378 -17.89 -6.88 -8.33
CA GLY A 378 -18.60 -5.66 -7.97
C GLY A 378 -17.92 -4.38 -8.45
N VAL A 379 -17.75 -3.40 -7.57
CA VAL A 379 -17.33 -2.03 -7.93
C VAL A 379 -16.22 -1.47 -7.06
N ASN A 380 -15.35 -0.66 -7.64
CA ASN A 380 -14.33 0.09 -6.92
C ASN A 380 -14.68 1.59 -6.92
N ILE A 381 -14.88 2.18 -5.75
CA ILE A 381 -15.13 3.63 -5.63
C ILE A 381 -14.03 4.47 -6.29
N ASN A 382 -12.80 3.96 -6.34
CA ASN A 382 -11.69 4.70 -6.90
C ASN A 382 -11.81 4.91 -8.42
N ASP A 383 -12.57 4.07 -9.14
CA ASP A 383 -12.82 4.26 -10.58
C ASP A 383 -13.69 5.51 -10.86
N VAL A 384 -14.46 5.96 -9.87
CA VAL A 384 -15.31 7.15 -9.95
C VAL A 384 -14.80 8.33 -9.10
N GLY A 385 -13.51 8.31 -8.75
CA GLY A 385 -12.87 9.43 -8.05
C GLY A 385 -12.83 10.72 -8.89
N LEU A 386 -12.69 11.85 -8.22
CA LEU A 386 -12.73 13.17 -8.86
C LEU A 386 -11.37 13.63 -9.38
N ILE A 387 -11.39 14.28 -10.53
CA ILE A 387 -10.33 15.15 -11.03
C ILE A 387 -10.67 16.58 -10.64
N ASP A 388 -9.71 17.30 -10.06
CA ASP A 388 -9.89 18.69 -9.70
C ASP A 388 -9.78 19.59 -10.95
N PRO A 389 -10.87 20.25 -11.38
CA PRO A 389 -10.87 21.04 -12.60
C PRO A 389 -10.20 22.42 -12.44
N THR A 390 -9.87 22.86 -11.20
CA THR A 390 -9.24 24.17 -10.97
C THR A 390 -7.72 24.11 -11.07
N ARG A 391 -7.15 22.91 -11.23
CA ARG A 391 -5.70 22.72 -11.38
C ARG A 391 -5.27 22.96 -12.83
N GLU A 392 -4.22 23.78 -13.01
CA GLU A 392 -3.55 23.95 -14.31
C GLU A 392 -2.96 22.61 -14.82
N GLY A 393 -2.27 21.88 -13.94
CA GLY A 393 -1.88 20.49 -14.17
C GLY A 393 -2.97 19.53 -13.68
N LYS A 394 -3.57 18.76 -14.59
CA LYS A 394 -4.66 17.82 -14.24
C LYS A 394 -4.21 16.91 -13.09
N GLY A 395 -4.99 16.90 -12.01
CA GLY A 395 -4.71 16.10 -10.83
C GLY A 395 -5.98 15.56 -10.20
N VAL A 396 -5.87 14.45 -9.49
CA VAL A 396 -6.98 13.96 -8.68
C VAL A 396 -7.28 14.95 -7.55
N MET A 397 -8.47 14.87 -6.97
CA MET A 397 -8.86 15.67 -5.82
C MET A 397 -8.02 15.28 -4.58
N LEU A 398 -7.43 16.26 -3.91
CA LEU A 398 -6.54 16.06 -2.77
C LEU A 398 -6.92 16.90 -1.56
N ASP A 399 -6.52 16.44 -0.38
CA ASP A 399 -6.36 17.30 0.78
C ASP A 399 -5.28 18.36 0.49
N TRP A 400 -5.67 19.64 0.59
CA TRP A 400 -4.84 20.80 0.26
C TRP A 400 -3.72 21.10 1.26
N VAL A 401 -3.59 20.31 2.34
CA VAL A 401 -2.49 20.41 3.32
C VAL A 401 -1.51 19.25 3.16
N VAL A 402 -2.00 18.02 3.12
CA VAL A 402 -1.15 16.81 3.17
C VAL A 402 -1.04 16.05 1.86
N GLY A 403 -1.80 16.42 0.82
CA GLY A 403 -1.74 15.79 -0.51
C GLY A 403 -2.34 14.38 -0.57
N ALA A 404 -3.16 14.00 0.42
CA ALA A 404 -3.87 12.73 0.43
C ALA A 404 -5.06 12.76 -0.55
N ALA A 405 -5.27 11.70 -1.33
CA ALA A 405 -6.39 11.66 -2.26
C ALA A 405 -7.74 11.58 -1.56
N ALA A 406 -8.67 12.44 -1.96
CA ALA A 406 -10.03 12.44 -1.48
C ALA A 406 -10.77 11.20 -1.99
N ARG A 407 -11.23 10.36 -1.05
CA ARG A 407 -12.04 9.15 -1.31
C ARG A 407 -13.43 9.21 -0.68
N GLN A 408 -13.65 10.23 0.14
CA GLN A 408 -14.85 10.41 0.93
C GLN A 408 -15.51 11.71 0.50
N SER A 409 -16.82 11.77 0.70
CA SER A 409 -17.64 12.94 0.39
C SER A 409 -17.54 13.38 -1.06
N LEU A 410 -17.53 12.43 -2.01
CA LEU A 410 -17.50 12.75 -3.44
C LEU A 410 -18.93 13.04 -3.93
N PRO A 411 -19.17 14.13 -4.69
CA PRO A 411 -20.49 14.46 -5.20
C PRO A 411 -20.89 13.46 -6.29
N ALA A 412 -22.14 13.03 -6.24
CA ALA A 412 -22.67 12.04 -7.16
C ALA A 412 -24.16 12.24 -7.43
N LYS A 413 -24.61 11.64 -8.53
CA LYS A 413 -26.02 11.42 -8.86
C LYS A 413 -26.22 9.97 -9.28
N ILE A 414 -27.46 9.51 -9.25
CA ILE A 414 -27.82 8.13 -9.61
C ILE A 414 -28.91 8.09 -10.67
N ARG A 415 -28.95 7.01 -11.44
CA ARG A 415 -30.08 6.68 -12.31
C ARG A 415 -30.28 5.16 -12.38
N LYS A 416 -31.52 4.72 -12.52
CA LYS A 416 -31.83 3.32 -12.81
C LYS A 416 -31.35 2.95 -14.22
N VAL A 417 -30.94 1.68 -14.40
CA VAL A 417 -30.54 1.13 -15.71
C VAL A 417 -31.76 0.90 -16.59
#